data_AF-A0A3E0KKL5-F1
#
_entry.id   AF-A0A3E0KKL5-F1
#
_cell.length_a   1.000
_cell.length_b   1.000
_cell.length_c   1.000
_cell.angle_alpha   90.00
_cell.angle_beta   90.00
_cell.angle_gamma   90.00
#
_symmetry.space_group_name_H-M   'P 1'
#
loop_
_entity.id
_entity.type
_entity.pdbx_description
1 polymer ?
#
loop_
_entity_poly.entity_id
_entity_poly.type
_entity_poly.pdbx_seq_one_letter_code
_entity_poly.pdbx_strand_id
1 'polypeptide(L)'
;MVLLLQAAFPFFGAEARTSPVQAAANDSARHDKVIMLVVDALSVDDFTAHRWTHLRAVASHGAIGLMSTRAAGPHTSPAAHVTIGAGARSRAGSLTGLTLMSDEVYGGAPAARLYETLTGLSPTGAVALFIGLSQLLSLAGFAVPTFSDSGELAGPTTSLPSMPGALGQSLTNAGRKTAAIGNSDIFSAEGDNVSWTPRRHAALLAMDAYGRVPLGDVGRSMLLDDPDWPFGLRTDYEATWDTFVSVFDEADVIAVELGDLARLDAYSDWMPPERMGR
;
A
#
# COMPACT_ATOMS: atom_id res chain seq x y z
N MET A 1 15.45 -12.56 6.79
CA MET A 1 14.73 -11.61 5.91
C MET A 1 13.67 -12.42 5.19
N VAL A 2 12.38 -12.09 5.38
CA VAL A 2 11.29 -12.69 4.62
C VAL A 2 10.85 -11.67 3.58
N LEU A 3 10.96 -12.03 2.31
CA LEU A 3 10.42 -11.24 1.20
C LEU A 3 9.06 -11.82 0.83
N LEU A 4 8.00 -11.04 1.04
CA LEU A 4 6.66 -11.37 0.58
C LEU A 4 6.40 -10.60 -0.72
N LEU A 5 6.21 -11.34 -1.80
CA LEU A 5 5.77 -10.78 -3.07
C LEU A 5 4.26 -10.97 -3.17
N GLN A 6 3.53 -9.88 -3.34
CA GLN A 6 2.07 -9.93 -3.44
C GLN A 6 1.59 -9.34 -4.76
N ALA A 7 0.79 -10.12 -5.49
CA ALA A 7 0.01 -9.68 -6.65
C ALA A 7 -1.47 -9.97 -6.37
N ALA A 8 -2.36 -9.01 -6.61
CA ALA A 8 -3.80 -9.15 -6.40
C ALA A 8 -4.54 -9.29 -7.75
N PHE A 9 -5.37 -10.32 -7.89
CA PHE A 9 -6.14 -10.61 -9.11
C PHE A 9 -7.64 -10.76 -8.84
N PRO A 10 -8.53 -10.25 -9.71
CA PRO A 10 -9.91 -10.71 -9.78
C PRO A 10 -9.97 -12.05 -10.53
N PHE A 11 -10.48 -13.12 -9.92
CA PHE A 11 -10.68 -14.40 -10.60
C PHE A 11 -12.07 -14.99 -10.33
N PHE A 12 -12.68 -15.57 -11.38
CA PHE A 12 -13.83 -16.47 -11.29
C PHE A 12 -13.33 -17.92 -11.21
N GLY A 13 -13.68 -18.58 -10.10
CA GLY A 13 -13.81 -20.03 -9.89
C GLY A 13 -12.78 -21.00 -10.48
N ALA A 14 -11.90 -21.53 -9.63
CA ALA A 14 -11.45 -22.92 -9.71
C ALA A 14 -11.21 -23.46 -8.27
N GLU A 15 -11.73 -24.65 -7.98
CA GLU A 15 -11.57 -25.31 -6.68
C GLU A 15 -10.12 -25.78 -6.47
N ALA A 16 -9.44 -25.18 -5.49
CA ALA A 16 -8.14 -25.65 -5.02
C ALA A 16 -8.33 -26.74 -3.95
N ARG A 17 -7.74 -27.91 -4.19
CA ARG A 17 -7.63 -28.96 -3.17
C ARG A 17 -6.63 -28.52 -2.10
N THR A 18 -7.10 -28.36 -0.87
CA THR A 18 -6.24 -28.06 0.28
C THR A 18 -5.59 -29.35 0.78
N SER A 19 -4.25 -29.44 0.65
CA SER A 19 -3.48 -30.33 1.53
C SER A 19 -3.04 -29.50 2.74
N PRO A 20 -3.28 -29.95 3.98
CA PRO A 20 -2.86 -29.20 5.14
C PRO A 20 -1.33 -29.24 5.23
N VAL A 21 -0.69 -28.11 4.97
CA VAL A 21 0.72 -27.92 5.35
C VAL A 21 0.72 -27.66 6.85
N GLN A 22 1.08 -28.69 7.61
CA GLN A 22 1.42 -28.55 9.03
C GLN A 22 2.69 -27.71 9.11
N ALA A 23 2.56 -26.47 9.59
CA ALA A 23 3.71 -25.63 9.90
C ALA A 23 4.47 -26.29 11.05
N ALA A 24 5.53 -27.03 10.72
CA ALA A 24 6.50 -27.45 11.71
C ALA A 24 7.11 -26.19 12.31
N ALA A 25 6.95 -26.03 13.64
CA ALA A 25 7.71 -25.07 14.42
C ALA A 25 9.18 -25.49 14.42
N ASN A 26 9.85 -25.25 13.29
CA ASN A 26 11.29 -25.19 13.29
C ASN A 26 11.68 -23.93 14.04
N ASP A 27 12.62 -24.07 14.96
CA ASP A 27 13.32 -22.98 15.65
C ASP A 27 14.23 -22.24 14.64
N SER A 28 13.60 -21.77 13.55
CA SER A 28 14.25 -21.04 12.47
C SER A 28 14.69 -19.69 13.01
N ALA A 29 15.95 -19.32 12.74
CA ALA A 29 16.53 -18.02 13.07
C ALA A 29 15.48 -16.91 12.95
N ARG A 30 15.12 -16.31 14.10
CA ARG A 30 14.07 -15.31 14.18
C ARG A 30 14.43 -14.16 13.23
N HIS A 31 13.57 -13.94 12.23
CA HIS A 31 13.78 -12.86 11.28
C HIS A 31 13.03 -11.62 11.78
N ASP A 32 13.78 -10.60 12.18
CA ASP A 32 13.22 -9.37 12.74
C ASP A 32 12.77 -8.35 11.69
N LYS A 33 12.94 -8.66 10.38
CA LYS A 33 12.52 -7.78 9.28
C LYS A 33 11.67 -8.47 8.22
N VAL A 34 10.63 -7.77 7.79
CA VAL A 34 9.72 -8.15 6.70
C VAL A 34 9.77 -7.07 5.62
N ILE A 35 9.97 -7.50 4.38
CA ILE A 35 9.89 -6.62 3.21
C ILE A 35 8.72 -7.12 2.37
N MET A 36 7.79 -6.22 2.10
CA MET A 36 6.64 -6.47 1.24
C MET A 36 6.80 -5.69 -0.03
N LEU A 37 7.06 -6.41 -1.13
CA LEU A 37 7.15 -5.82 -2.46
C LEU A 37 5.77 -5.91 -3.12
N VAL A 38 5.19 -4.74 -3.36
CA VAL A 38 3.89 -4.55 -3.99
C VAL A 38 4.11 -4.18 -5.45
N VAL A 39 3.62 -5.05 -6.35
CA VAL A 39 3.66 -4.82 -7.80
C VAL A 39 2.24 -5.00 -8.33
N ASP A 40 1.48 -3.92 -8.34
CA ASP A 40 0.11 -3.92 -8.85
C ASP A 40 0.07 -4.15 -10.36
N ALA A 41 -1.02 -4.78 -10.83
CA ALA A 41 -1.22 -5.16 -12.23
C ALA A 41 -0.17 -6.11 -12.82
N LEU A 42 0.71 -6.70 -12.00
CA LEU A 42 1.55 -7.84 -12.41
C LEU A 42 0.66 -9.05 -12.64
N SER A 43 0.58 -9.59 -13.86
CA SER A 43 -0.24 -10.77 -14.20
C SER A 43 0.41 -12.11 -13.79
N VAL A 44 -0.39 -13.17 -13.69
CA VAL A 44 0.13 -14.55 -13.52
C VAL A 44 0.99 -14.96 -14.72
N ASP A 45 0.60 -14.54 -15.92
CA ASP A 45 1.35 -14.78 -17.14
C ASP A 45 2.69 -14.04 -17.12
N ASP A 46 2.72 -12.79 -16.64
CA ASP A 46 3.96 -12.06 -16.40
C ASP A 46 4.84 -12.80 -15.40
N PHE A 47 4.29 -13.26 -14.29
CA PHE A 47 5.08 -13.95 -13.26
C PHE A 47 5.72 -15.27 -13.75
N THR A 48 5.08 -15.95 -14.70
CA THR A 48 5.55 -17.24 -15.23
C THR A 48 6.41 -17.10 -16.50
N ALA A 49 6.46 -15.91 -17.11
CA ALA A 49 7.22 -15.68 -18.33
C ALA A 49 8.74 -15.78 -18.12
N HIS A 50 9.44 -16.35 -19.10
CA HIS A 50 10.89 -16.56 -19.06
C HIS A 50 11.72 -15.27 -18.93
N ARG A 51 11.14 -14.12 -19.33
CA ARG A 51 11.82 -12.81 -19.33
C ARG A 51 12.13 -12.26 -17.93
N TRP A 52 11.44 -12.71 -16.89
CA TRP A 52 11.57 -12.15 -15.54
C TRP A 52 12.53 -12.96 -14.66
N THR A 53 13.82 -12.95 -15.03
CA THR A 53 14.88 -13.73 -14.36
C THR A 53 15.00 -13.45 -12.86
N HIS A 54 14.92 -12.19 -12.44
CA HIS A 54 15.04 -11.80 -11.03
C HIS A 54 13.86 -12.25 -10.18
N LEU A 55 12.62 -12.09 -10.67
CA LEU A 55 11.43 -12.58 -9.97
C LEU A 55 11.46 -14.10 -9.82
N ARG A 56 11.90 -14.83 -10.86
CA ARG A 56 12.08 -16.28 -10.79
C ARG A 56 13.17 -16.69 -9.81
N ALA A 57 14.27 -15.95 -9.75
CA ALA A 57 15.35 -16.21 -8.80
C ALA A 57 14.88 -16.00 -7.35
N VAL A 58 14.06 -14.98 -7.08
CA VAL A 58 13.44 -14.81 -5.75
C VAL A 58 12.48 -15.96 -5.47
N ALA A 59 11.61 -16.30 -6.43
CA ALA A 59 10.61 -17.33 -6.28
C ALA A 59 11.21 -18.74 -6.09
N SER A 60 12.38 -19.03 -6.66
CA SER A 60 13.06 -20.33 -6.50
C SER A 60 13.65 -20.56 -5.11
N HIS A 61 13.79 -19.50 -4.29
CA HIS A 61 14.29 -19.58 -2.92
C HIS A 61 13.21 -19.35 -1.87
N GLY A 62 11.94 -19.30 -2.29
CA GLY A 62 10.80 -19.00 -1.42
C GLY A 62 9.61 -19.93 -1.66
N ALA A 63 8.44 -19.47 -1.21
CA ALA A 63 7.17 -20.10 -1.50
C ALA A 63 6.33 -19.19 -2.39
N ILE A 64 5.59 -19.78 -3.33
CA ILE A 64 4.62 -19.08 -4.16
C ILE A 64 3.23 -19.47 -3.67
N GLY A 65 2.43 -18.48 -3.33
CA GLY A 65 1.03 -18.66 -2.97
C GLY A 65 0.15 -17.79 -3.85
N LEU A 66 -0.92 -18.37 -4.41
CA LEU A 66 -1.99 -17.60 -5.01
C LEU A 66 -3.01 -17.24 -3.93
N MET A 67 -3.32 -15.95 -3.81
CA MET A 67 -4.25 -15.44 -2.81
C MET A 67 -5.34 -14.61 -3.48
N SER A 68 -6.58 -14.80 -3.05
CA SER A 68 -7.69 -13.91 -3.40
C SER A 68 -8.01 -13.02 -2.21
N THR A 69 -7.76 -11.72 -2.36
CA THR A 69 -8.18 -10.71 -1.39
C THR A 69 -9.69 -10.51 -1.54
N ARG A 70 -10.47 -11.16 -0.66
CA ARG A 70 -11.92 -11.00 -0.63
C ARG A 70 -12.28 -9.66 0.01
N ALA A 71 -12.16 -8.59 -0.77
CA ALA A 71 -12.57 -7.25 -0.35
C ALA A 71 -14.10 -7.15 -0.17
N ALA A 72 -14.54 -6.13 0.57
CA ALA A 72 -15.94 -5.78 0.65
C ALA A 72 -16.30 -4.83 -0.51
N GLY A 73 -17.21 -5.26 -1.39
CA GLY A 73 -17.61 -4.49 -2.58
C GLY A 73 -16.78 -4.84 -3.83
N PRO A 74 -16.57 -3.88 -4.75
CA PRO A 74 -15.83 -4.12 -5.99
C PRO A 74 -14.39 -4.59 -5.74
N HIS A 75 -13.90 -5.48 -6.61
CA HIS A 75 -12.52 -5.95 -6.58
C HIS A 75 -11.61 -4.92 -7.24
N THR A 76 -11.09 -3.99 -6.43
CA THR A 76 -10.13 -2.98 -6.87
C THR A 76 -8.82 -3.13 -6.12
N SER A 77 -7.71 -2.69 -6.74
CA SER A 77 -6.40 -2.64 -6.08
C SER A 77 -6.46 -1.96 -4.70
N PRO A 78 -7.04 -0.74 -4.55
CA PRO A 78 -7.11 -0.11 -3.24
C PRO A 78 -7.89 -0.94 -2.21
N ALA A 79 -8.95 -1.65 -2.62
CA ALA A 79 -9.72 -2.49 -1.70
C ALA A 79 -8.94 -3.73 -1.22
N ALA A 80 -8.08 -4.28 -2.08
CA ALA A 80 -7.15 -5.35 -1.71
C ALA A 80 -6.18 -4.86 -0.63
N HIS A 81 -5.53 -3.71 -0.85
CA HIS A 81 -4.58 -3.12 0.09
C HIS A 81 -5.19 -2.87 1.48
N VAL A 82 -6.37 -2.22 1.53
CA VAL A 82 -7.06 -2.03 2.81
C VAL A 82 -7.39 -3.37 3.46
N THR A 83 -7.86 -4.36 2.69
CA THR A 83 -8.22 -5.68 3.22
C THR A 83 -7.04 -6.38 3.89
N ILE A 84 -5.84 -6.25 3.29
CA ILE A 84 -4.61 -6.82 3.84
C ILE A 84 -4.18 -6.07 5.09
N GLY A 85 -4.11 -4.73 5.02
CA GLY A 85 -3.73 -3.88 6.15
C GLY A 85 -4.70 -3.99 7.34
N ALA A 86 -5.97 -4.30 7.08
CA ALA A 86 -6.98 -4.53 8.11
C ALA A 86 -7.03 -5.97 8.63
N GLY A 87 -6.40 -6.92 7.94
CA GLY A 87 -6.52 -8.35 8.23
C GLY A 87 -7.94 -8.91 8.01
N ALA A 88 -8.79 -8.20 7.27
CA ALA A 88 -10.20 -8.52 7.11
C ALA A 88 -10.86 -7.76 5.97
N ARG A 89 -11.99 -8.27 5.49
CA ARG A 89 -12.71 -7.73 4.33
C ARG A 89 -13.02 -6.26 4.52
N SER A 90 -12.46 -5.42 3.65
CA SER A 90 -12.59 -3.97 3.73
C SER A 90 -12.99 -3.38 2.39
N ARG A 91 -13.64 -2.22 2.43
CA ARG A 91 -14.10 -1.48 1.24
C ARG A 91 -13.19 -0.27 1.01
N ALA A 92 -12.78 -0.05 -0.22
CA ALA A 92 -12.13 1.19 -0.63
C ALA A 92 -13.16 2.29 -0.91
N GLY A 93 -12.88 3.50 -0.43
CA GLY A 93 -13.54 4.74 -0.84
C GLY A 93 -12.75 5.49 -1.91
N SER A 94 -13.29 6.63 -2.36
CA SER A 94 -12.65 7.49 -3.37
C SER A 94 -11.31 8.09 -2.89
N LEU A 95 -11.11 8.23 -1.59
CA LEU A 95 -9.90 8.80 -1.00
C LEU A 95 -8.83 7.75 -0.67
N THR A 96 -9.02 6.48 -1.04
CA THR A 96 -8.12 5.37 -0.64
C THR A 96 -6.72 5.49 -1.23
N GLY A 97 -6.56 6.21 -2.36
CA GLY A 97 -5.24 6.53 -2.93
C GLY A 97 -4.54 7.72 -2.28
N LEU A 98 -5.23 8.48 -1.43
CA LEU A 98 -4.81 9.80 -0.95
C LEU A 98 -4.02 9.70 0.36
N THR A 99 -2.82 9.13 0.27
CA THR A 99 -1.77 9.30 1.29
C THR A 99 -0.80 10.37 0.83
N LEU A 100 -0.46 11.32 1.67
CA LEU A 100 0.44 12.43 1.31
C LEU A 100 1.63 12.48 2.24
N MET A 101 2.79 12.95 1.76
CA MET A 101 3.89 13.29 2.68
C MET A 101 3.41 14.41 3.61
N SER A 102 3.83 14.39 4.87
CA SER A 102 3.31 15.30 5.91
C SER A 102 3.45 16.79 5.53
N ASP A 103 4.51 17.13 4.82
CA ASP A 103 4.84 18.47 4.32
C ASP A 103 4.36 18.74 2.88
N GLU A 104 3.82 17.72 2.18
CA GLU A 104 3.31 17.86 0.82
C GLU A 104 2.14 18.84 0.78
N VAL A 105 2.23 19.81 -0.13
CA VAL A 105 1.17 20.80 -0.33
C VAL A 105 0.08 20.21 -1.21
N TYR A 106 -1.12 20.08 -0.65
CA TYR A 106 -2.30 19.59 -1.35
C TYR A 106 -3.51 20.48 -1.05
N GLY A 107 -4.20 20.95 -2.10
CA GLY A 107 -5.29 21.92 -1.93
C GLY A 107 -4.84 23.26 -1.32
N GLY A 108 -3.57 23.62 -1.47
CA GLY A 108 -3.01 24.89 -0.98
C GLY A 108 -2.52 24.88 0.48
N ALA A 109 -2.54 23.74 1.16
CA ALA A 109 -2.02 23.59 2.53
C ALA A 109 -1.16 22.33 2.67
N PRO A 110 -0.23 22.27 3.65
CA PRO A 110 0.49 21.04 3.97
C PRO A 110 -0.47 19.92 4.39
N ALA A 111 -0.17 18.69 4.00
CA ALA A 111 -0.99 17.51 4.30
C ALA A 111 -1.23 17.34 5.81
N ALA A 112 -0.25 17.65 6.67
CA ALA A 112 -0.39 17.65 8.12
C ALA A 112 -1.58 18.48 8.61
N ARG A 113 -1.75 19.69 8.06
CA ARG A 113 -2.85 20.60 8.40
C ARG A 113 -4.19 20.07 7.89
N LEU A 114 -4.20 19.52 6.68
CA LEU A 114 -5.39 18.92 6.08
C LEU A 114 -5.86 17.70 6.90
N TYR A 115 -4.93 16.81 7.25
CA TYR A 115 -5.16 15.64 8.08
C TYR A 115 -5.75 16.01 9.45
N GLU A 116 -5.13 16.96 10.16
CA GLU A 116 -5.63 17.44 11.46
C GLU A 116 -7.04 18.05 11.33
N THR A 117 -7.30 18.81 10.27
CA THR A 117 -8.62 19.42 10.03
C THR A 117 -9.70 18.36 9.74
N LEU A 118 -9.37 17.31 9.00
CA LEU A 118 -10.34 16.28 8.57
C LEU A 118 -10.57 15.17 9.60
N THR A 119 -9.57 14.88 10.41
CA THR A 119 -9.59 13.76 11.37
C THR A 119 -9.66 14.23 12.82
N GLY A 120 -9.29 15.47 13.08
CA GLY A 120 -8.95 15.98 14.40
C GLY A 120 -7.54 15.60 14.85
N LEU A 121 -7.01 14.44 14.45
CA LEU A 121 -5.86 13.79 15.07
C LEU A 121 -4.53 14.52 14.83
N SER A 122 -3.58 14.35 15.77
CA SER A 122 -2.23 14.90 15.62
C SER A 122 -1.43 14.14 14.54
N PRO A 123 -0.76 14.86 13.62
CA PRO A 123 0.13 14.27 12.61
C PRO A 123 1.52 13.91 13.15
N THR A 124 1.82 14.21 14.42
CA THR A 124 3.17 14.11 14.99
C THR A 124 3.77 12.71 14.84
N GLY A 125 5.02 12.65 14.38
CA GLY A 125 5.77 11.40 14.22
C GLY A 125 5.47 10.63 12.93
N ALA A 126 4.59 11.14 12.07
CA ALA A 126 4.31 10.58 10.76
C ALA A 126 5.08 11.34 9.67
N VAL A 127 5.71 10.61 8.75
CA VAL A 127 6.26 11.18 7.51
C VAL A 127 5.22 11.22 6.39
N ALA A 128 4.24 10.32 6.43
CA ALA A 128 3.12 10.30 5.51
C ALA A 128 1.78 10.06 6.23
N LEU A 129 0.73 10.67 5.70
CA LEU A 129 -0.59 10.76 6.33
C LEU A 129 -1.67 10.34 5.34
N PHE A 130 -2.50 9.38 5.74
CA PHE A 130 -3.67 8.96 4.99
C PHE A 130 -4.83 9.93 5.23
N ILE A 131 -5.12 10.76 4.22
CA ILE A 131 -6.13 11.82 4.31
C ILE A 131 -7.55 11.24 4.35
N GLY A 132 -7.76 10.07 3.75
CA GLY A 132 -9.06 9.41 3.63
C GLY A 132 -9.56 8.70 4.90
N LEU A 133 -8.91 8.85 6.06
CA LEU A 133 -9.19 8.05 7.27
C LEU A 133 -10.67 8.07 7.66
N SER A 134 -11.27 9.25 7.81
CA SER A 134 -12.66 9.41 8.24
C SER A 134 -13.65 8.73 7.28
N GLN A 135 -13.39 8.81 5.96
CA GLN A 135 -14.19 8.11 4.95
C GLN A 135 -14.04 6.59 5.11
N LEU A 136 -12.81 6.11 5.28
CA LEU A 136 -12.52 4.69 5.34
C LEU A 136 -13.11 4.03 6.59
N LEU A 137 -13.04 4.69 7.75
CA LEU A 137 -13.67 4.25 8.99
C LEU A 137 -15.20 4.20 8.87
N SER A 138 -15.80 5.23 8.28
CA SER A 138 -17.25 5.27 8.02
C SER A 138 -17.70 4.11 7.12
N LEU A 139 -16.95 3.82 6.04
CA LEU A 139 -17.22 2.68 5.16
C LEU A 139 -17.09 1.32 5.87
N ALA A 140 -16.24 1.24 6.89
CA ALA A 140 -16.04 0.05 7.71
C ALA A 140 -17.01 -0.04 8.91
N GLY A 141 -17.93 0.93 9.06
CA GLY A 141 -18.91 0.96 10.15
C GLY A 141 -18.33 1.36 11.51
N PHE A 142 -17.14 1.96 11.54
CA PHE A 142 -16.52 2.47 12.75
C PHE A 142 -16.84 3.96 12.93
N ALA A 143 -17.03 4.37 14.19
CA ALA A 143 -17.02 5.78 14.53
C ALA A 143 -15.62 6.36 14.31
N VAL A 144 -15.53 7.57 13.78
CA VAL A 144 -14.26 8.30 13.73
C VAL A 144 -13.82 8.54 15.17
N PRO A 145 -12.59 8.19 15.56
CA PRO A 145 -12.13 8.45 16.92
C PRO A 145 -12.19 9.94 17.21
N THR A 146 -13.08 10.34 18.11
CA THR A 146 -13.13 11.69 18.65
C THR A 146 -12.15 11.78 19.81
N PHE A 147 -11.51 12.94 19.96
CA PHE A 147 -10.77 13.26 21.18
C PHE A 147 -11.69 13.09 22.40
N SER A 148 -11.23 12.33 23.40
CA SER A 148 -11.80 12.46 24.73
C SER A 148 -11.11 13.63 25.45
N ASP A 149 -11.80 14.24 26.42
CA ASP A 149 -11.30 15.36 27.21
C ASP A 149 -9.99 15.06 27.99
N SER A 150 -9.57 13.79 28.08
CA SER A 150 -8.30 13.36 28.70
C SER A 150 -7.13 13.28 27.72
N GLY A 151 -7.32 13.58 26.43
CA GLY A 151 -6.29 13.43 25.40
C GLY A 151 -5.97 11.97 25.04
N GLU A 152 -6.60 11.00 25.71
CA GLU A 152 -6.58 9.60 25.29
C GLU A 152 -7.66 9.36 24.24
N LEU A 153 -7.33 8.53 23.25
CA LEU A 153 -8.32 8.11 22.29
C LEU A 153 -9.38 7.27 23.01
N ALA A 154 -10.65 7.62 22.86
CA ALA A 154 -11.72 6.64 22.99
C ALA A 154 -11.63 5.71 21.76
N GLY A 155 -10.58 4.88 21.72
CA GLY A 155 -10.32 3.93 20.66
C GLY A 155 -11.08 2.62 20.86
N PRO A 156 -11.21 1.80 19.80
CA PRO A 156 -11.77 0.46 19.91
C PRO A 156 -10.99 -0.29 20.99
N THR A 157 -11.74 -0.84 21.96
CA THR A 157 -11.23 -1.66 23.04
C THR A 157 -10.24 -2.70 22.52
N THR A 158 -9.24 -3.04 23.33
CA THR A 158 -8.08 -3.95 23.18
C THR A 158 -8.25 -5.29 22.44
N SER A 159 -9.42 -5.58 21.88
CA SER A 159 -9.71 -6.59 20.88
C SER A 159 -9.94 -5.90 19.52
N LEU A 160 -8.89 -5.50 18.78
CA LEU A 160 -9.05 -4.83 17.48
C LEU A 160 -9.82 -5.74 16.51
N PRO A 161 -11.11 -5.49 16.20
CA PRO A 161 -11.77 -6.17 15.11
C PRO A 161 -11.28 -5.48 13.83
N SER A 162 -10.64 -6.21 12.91
CA SER A 162 -10.71 -5.96 11.46
C SER A 162 -10.87 -4.49 11.03
N MET A 163 -9.95 -3.59 11.42
CA MET A 163 -10.05 -2.16 11.12
C MET A 163 -8.95 -1.70 10.16
N PRO A 164 -9.17 -0.70 9.31
CA PRO A 164 -8.10 -0.09 8.53
C PRO A 164 -6.90 0.29 9.41
N GLY A 165 -5.69 -0.12 9.01
CA GLY A 165 -4.46 0.12 9.77
C GLY A 165 -4.23 -0.82 10.95
N ALA A 166 -5.04 -1.88 11.13
CA ALA A 166 -4.86 -2.84 12.23
C ALA A 166 -3.49 -3.53 12.22
N LEU A 167 -2.94 -3.84 11.04
CA LEU A 167 -1.60 -4.41 10.89
C LEU A 167 -0.54 -3.45 11.45
N GLY A 168 -0.50 -2.20 10.96
CA GLY A 168 0.44 -1.20 11.45
C GLY A 168 0.25 -0.89 12.94
N GLN A 169 -1.00 -0.80 13.42
CA GLN A 169 -1.27 -0.58 14.84
C GLN A 169 -0.76 -1.72 15.72
N SER A 170 -0.91 -2.97 15.27
CA SER A 170 -0.42 -4.14 16.01
C SER A 170 1.10 -4.14 16.10
N LEU A 171 1.79 -3.72 15.03
CA LEU A 171 3.24 -3.54 15.01
C LEU A 171 3.67 -2.41 15.96
N THR A 172 3.03 -1.25 15.88
CA THR A 172 3.27 -0.11 16.79
C THR A 172 3.10 -0.49 18.26
N ASN A 173 2.02 -1.22 18.59
CA ASN A 173 1.77 -1.71 19.96
C ASN A 173 2.84 -2.69 20.45
N ALA A 174 3.49 -3.42 19.53
CA ALA A 174 4.61 -4.30 19.82
C ALA A 174 5.97 -3.57 19.82
N GLY A 175 5.98 -2.23 19.73
CA GLY A 175 7.20 -1.42 19.67
C GLY A 175 7.96 -1.54 18.35
N ARG A 176 7.28 -1.95 17.27
CA ARG A 176 7.85 -2.12 15.93
C ARG A 176 7.49 -0.95 15.02
N LYS A 177 8.39 -0.57 14.12
CA LYS A 177 8.19 0.52 13.16
C LYS A 177 7.87 -0.01 11.76
N THR A 178 7.02 0.71 11.04
CA THR A 178 6.67 0.43 9.64
C THR A 178 7.23 1.50 8.70
N ALA A 179 7.43 1.16 7.44
CA ALA A 179 7.78 2.10 6.38
C ALA A 179 6.95 1.85 5.12
N ALA A 180 6.67 2.91 4.35
CA ALA A 180 6.11 2.82 3.01
C ALA A 180 7.00 3.59 2.02
N ILE A 181 7.27 2.99 0.86
CA ILE A 181 8.16 3.55 -0.17
C ILE A 181 7.49 3.40 -1.52
N GLY A 182 7.58 4.45 -2.35
CA GLY A 182 7.08 4.42 -3.72
C GLY A 182 5.59 4.70 -3.84
N ASN A 183 5.12 4.77 -5.08
CA ASN A 183 3.73 5.04 -5.41
C ASN A 183 3.38 4.60 -6.84
N SER A 184 2.09 4.61 -7.13
CA SER A 184 1.51 4.40 -8.45
C SER A 184 0.77 5.65 -8.95
N ASP A 185 1.20 6.85 -8.53
CA ASP A 185 0.52 8.10 -8.88
C ASP A 185 0.38 8.24 -10.41
N ILE A 186 -0.76 8.80 -10.83
CA ILE A 186 -1.11 8.99 -12.24
C ILE A 186 -1.58 10.42 -12.47
N PHE A 187 -1.53 10.85 -13.72
CA PHE A 187 -2.44 11.88 -14.22
C PHE A 187 -3.76 11.26 -14.65
N SER A 188 -4.87 11.85 -14.21
CA SER A 188 -6.23 11.50 -14.67
C SER A 188 -6.79 12.66 -15.50
N ALA A 189 -7.56 12.33 -16.53
CA ALA A 189 -8.26 13.29 -17.37
C ALA A 189 -9.77 13.23 -17.10
N GLU A 190 -10.35 14.35 -16.70
CA GLU A 190 -11.81 14.54 -16.58
C GLU A 190 -12.24 15.70 -17.47
N GLY A 191 -12.84 15.37 -18.63
CA GLY A 191 -13.08 16.36 -19.69
C GLY A 191 -11.77 16.94 -20.21
N ASP A 192 -11.66 18.27 -20.24
CA ASP A 192 -10.45 18.98 -20.67
C ASP A 192 -9.42 19.18 -19.53
N ASN A 193 -9.71 18.71 -18.32
CA ASN A 193 -8.85 18.90 -17.16
C ASN A 193 -7.97 17.66 -16.92
N VAL A 194 -6.65 17.86 -16.95
CA VAL A 194 -5.67 16.85 -16.56
C VAL A 194 -5.15 17.19 -15.17
N SER A 195 -5.28 16.27 -14.22
CA SER A 195 -4.90 16.51 -12.83
C SER A 195 -4.11 15.35 -12.25
N TRP A 196 -3.20 15.71 -11.34
CA TRP A 196 -2.46 14.74 -10.53
C TRP A 196 -3.42 13.96 -9.64
N THR A 197 -3.34 12.64 -9.68
CA THR A 197 -4.15 11.73 -8.88
C THR A 197 -3.24 10.80 -8.07
N PRO A 198 -3.08 11.05 -6.77
CA PRO A 198 -2.33 10.17 -5.89
C PRO A 198 -2.91 8.74 -5.85
N ARG A 199 -2.03 7.75 -5.94
CA ARG A 199 -2.32 6.32 -5.83
C ARG A 199 -1.18 5.67 -5.05
N ARG A 200 -1.20 5.85 -3.73
CA ARG A 200 -0.14 5.41 -2.80
C ARG A 200 -0.65 4.31 -1.89
N HIS A 201 -1.03 3.18 -2.49
CA HIS A 201 -1.80 2.15 -1.79
C HIS A 201 -0.94 1.30 -0.85
N ALA A 202 0.38 1.18 -1.08
CA ALA A 202 1.27 0.47 -0.15
C ALA A 202 1.32 1.14 1.23
N ALA A 203 1.06 2.46 1.31
CA ALA A 203 0.95 3.15 2.59
C ALA A 203 -0.18 2.61 3.47
N LEU A 204 -1.26 2.08 2.88
CA LEU A 204 -2.37 1.47 3.62
C LEU A 204 -1.97 0.18 4.35
N LEU A 205 -0.85 -0.43 3.93
CA LEU A 205 -0.28 -1.61 4.54
C LEU A 205 0.66 -1.27 5.71
N ALA A 206 1.27 -0.07 5.65
CA ALA A 206 2.23 0.40 6.65
C ALA A 206 1.60 1.32 7.70
N MET A 207 0.45 1.93 7.42
CA MET A 207 -0.18 2.89 8.33
C MET A 207 -0.72 2.23 9.59
N ASP A 208 -0.68 2.97 10.70
CA ASP A 208 -1.38 2.60 11.92
C ASP A 208 -2.90 2.84 11.84
N ALA A 209 -3.64 2.54 12.91
CA ALA A 209 -5.09 2.70 12.95
C ALA A 209 -5.55 4.18 12.86
N TYR A 210 -4.61 5.11 12.95
CA TYR A 210 -4.81 6.54 12.81
C TYR A 210 -4.41 7.03 11.40
N GLY A 211 -4.04 6.14 10.48
CA GLY A 211 -3.65 6.53 9.13
C GLY A 211 -2.28 7.21 9.07
N ARG A 212 -1.38 6.94 10.03
CA ARG A 212 -0.03 7.51 10.08
C ARG A 212 1.01 6.48 9.65
N VAL A 213 1.94 6.89 8.79
CA VAL A 213 3.12 6.10 8.43
C VAL A 213 4.36 6.80 9.01
N PRO A 214 5.18 6.12 9.83
CA PRO A 214 6.25 6.78 10.57
C PRO A 214 7.56 6.93 9.78
N LEU A 215 7.80 6.14 8.73
CA LEU A 215 9.04 6.14 7.95
C LEU A 215 8.77 5.95 6.45
N GLY A 216 9.72 6.41 5.62
CA GLY A 216 9.73 6.22 4.17
C GLY A 216 9.30 7.46 3.37
N ASP A 217 9.06 7.25 2.08
CA ASP A 217 8.67 8.30 1.14
C ASP A 217 7.73 7.73 0.08
N VAL A 218 6.54 8.30 -0.02
CA VAL A 218 5.50 7.93 -1.01
C VAL A 218 5.22 9.07 -1.98
N GLY A 219 5.95 10.18 -1.86
CA GLY A 219 5.75 11.40 -2.62
C GLY A 219 6.29 11.36 -4.03
N ARG A 220 6.28 12.53 -4.69
CA ARG A 220 6.73 12.68 -6.08
C ARG A 220 8.23 12.48 -6.29
N SER A 221 9.02 12.55 -5.23
CA SER A 221 10.45 12.19 -5.20
C SER A 221 10.71 10.75 -5.64
N MET A 222 9.71 9.87 -5.54
CA MET A 222 9.82 8.46 -5.98
C MET A 222 9.57 8.27 -7.47
N LEU A 223 9.45 9.37 -8.23
CA LEU A 223 9.09 9.35 -9.64
C LEU A 223 10.16 10.02 -10.49
N LEU A 224 10.43 9.38 -11.62
CA LEU A 224 11.32 9.86 -12.67
C LEU A 224 10.48 10.32 -13.86
N ASP A 225 10.76 11.54 -14.33
CA ASP A 225 10.21 12.04 -15.58
C ASP A 225 10.89 11.31 -16.77
N ASP A 226 10.11 10.52 -17.52
CA ASP A 226 10.54 9.79 -18.71
C ASP A 226 9.57 10.03 -19.87
N PRO A 227 9.88 10.94 -20.81
CA PRO A 227 9.01 11.28 -21.95
C PRO A 227 8.62 10.09 -22.85
N ASP A 228 9.38 9.00 -22.82
CA ASP A 228 9.11 7.81 -23.62
C ASP A 228 8.13 6.86 -22.92
N TRP A 229 7.78 7.12 -21.65
CA TRP A 229 6.80 6.36 -20.88
C TRP A 229 5.39 6.97 -20.98
N PRO A 230 4.31 6.17 -20.91
CA PRO A 230 2.95 6.70 -20.82
C PRO A 230 2.81 7.78 -19.73
N PHE A 231 2.36 8.97 -20.14
CA PHE A 231 2.25 10.17 -19.30
C PHE A 231 3.55 10.70 -18.69
N GLY A 232 4.71 10.23 -19.17
CA GLY A 232 5.98 10.77 -18.75
C GLY A 232 6.48 10.26 -17.39
N LEU A 233 5.87 9.23 -16.78
CA LEU A 233 6.08 8.91 -15.37
C LEU A 233 6.55 7.47 -15.12
N ARG A 234 7.76 7.31 -14.60
CA ARG A 234 8.30 6.03 -14.15
C ARG A 234 8.64 6.05 -12.68
N THR A 235 8.74 4.86 -12.09
CA THR A 235 9.34 4.71 -10.76
C THR A 235 10.81 5.09 -10.84
N ASP A 236 11.24 5.99 -9.97
CA ASP A 236 12.65 6.28 -9.77
C ASP A 236 13.25 5.16 -8.89
N TYR A 237 13.89 4.19 -9.54
CA TYR A 237 14.48 3.03 -8.86
C TYR A 237 15.68 3.40 -8.00
N GLU A 238 16.42 4.46 -8.34
CA GLU A 238 17.54 4.95 -7.53
C GLU A 238 17.00 5.60 -6.25
N ALA A 239 16.05 6.52 -6.37
CA ALA A 239 15.42 7.16 -5.21
C ALA A 239 14.66 6.14 -4.32
N THR A 240 14.02 5.14 -4.93
CA THR A 240 13.38 4.03 -4.21
C THR A 240 14.41 3.23 -3.41
N TRP A 241 15.56 2.90 -4.01
CA TRP A 241 16.63 2.17 -3.35
C TRP A 241 17.28 2.97 -2.22
N ASP A 242 17.58 4.25 -2.45
CA ASP A 242 18.18 5.12 -1.44
C ASP A 242 17.23 5.31 -0.24
N THR A 243 15.94 5.48 -0.51
CA THR A 243 14.91 5.54 0.54
C THR A 243 14.86 4.23 1.31
N PHE A 244 14.88 3.08 0.61
CA PHE A 244 14.90 1.76 1.25
C PHE A 244 16.09 1.60 2.18
N VAL A 245 17.30 1.95 1.72
CA VAL A 245 18.52 1.89 2.54
C VAL A 245 18.41 2.80 3.76
N SER A 246 17.89 4.02 3.60
CA SER A 246 17.78 4.98 4.72
C SER A 246 16.84 4.53 5.83
N VAL A 247 15.78 3.78 5.51
CA VAL A 247 14.82 3.27 6.52
C VAL A 247 15.12 1.84 6.97
N PHE A 248 16.06 1.14 6.30
CA PHE A 248 16.24 -0.29 6.48
C PHE A 248 16.53 -0.67 7.92
N ASP A 249 17.44 0.03 8.59
CA ASP A 249 17.84 -0.30 9.96
C ASP A 249 16.75 0.05 10.98
N GLU A 250 15.99 1.11 10.73
CA GLU A 250 14.96 1.62 11.65
C GLU A 250 13.61 0.91 11.55
N ALA A 251 13.23 0.46 10.35
CA ALA A 251 11.94 -0.20 10.11
C ALA A 251 12.02 -1.72 10.34
N ASP A 252 10.96 -2.29 10.90
CA ASP A 252 10.77 -3.74 11.04
C ASP A 252 9.94 -4.31 9.89
N VAL A 253 9.00 -3.52 9.35
CA VAL A 253 8.18 -3.90 8.19
C VAL A 253 8.21 -2.78 7.15
N ILE A 254 8.64 -3.10 5.93
CA ILE A 254 8.80 -2.13 4.85
C ILE A 254 7.91 -2.54 3.67
N ALA A 255 6.94 -1.71 3.32
CA ALA A 255 6.13 -1.86 2.11
C ALA A 255 6.74 -1.02 0.98
N VAL A 256 7.11 -1.66 -0.13
CA VAL A 256 7.70 -1.01 -1.30
C VAL A 256 6.76 -1.18 -2.49
N GLU A 257 6.29 -0.07 -3.06
CA GLU A 257 5.38 -0.04 -4.21
C GLU A 257 6.15 0.25 -5.50
N LEU A 258 6.10 -0.68 -6.46
CA LEU A 258 6.59 -0.46 -7.82
C LEU A 258 5.40 -0.18 -8.74
N GLY A 259 5.22 1.10 -9.08
CA GLY A 259 4.01 1.58 -9.75
C GLY A 259 3.99 1.46 -11.28
N ASP A 260 5.09 1.05 -11.93
CA ASP A 260 5.19 1.09 -13.40
C ASP A 260 4.08 0.28 -14.10
N LEU A 261 3.81 -0.94 -13.63
CA LEU A 261 2.73 -1.77 -14.17
C LEU A 261 1.35 -1.21 -13.82
N ALA A 262 1.18 -0.64 -12.64
CA ALA A 262 -0.06 -0.03 -12.20
C ALA A 262 -0.41 1.23 -13.02
N ARG A 263 0.59 2.05 -13.38
CA ARG A 263 0.43 3.21 -14.28
C ARG A 263 0.12 2.75 -15.71
N LEU A 264 0.86 1.76 -16.21
CA LEU A 264 0.61 1.20 -17.54
C LEU A 264 -0.82 0.63 -17.66
N ASP A 265 -1.27 -0.12 -16.66
CA ASP A 265 -2.63 -0.65 -16.60
C ASP A 265 -3.69 0.46 -16.54
N ALA A 266 -3.43 1.53 -15.78
CA ALA A 266 -4.32 2.70 -15.69
C ALA A 266 -4.51 3.42 -17.03
N TYR A 267 -3.49 3.39 -17.89
CA TYR A 267 -3.49 4.03 -19.20
C TYR A 267 -3.81 3.08 -20.35
N SER A 268 -4.18 1.83 -20.05
CA SER A 268 -4.43 0.80 -21.06
C SER A 268 -5.50 1.21 -22.07
N ASP A 269 -6.56 1.87 -21.64
CA ASP A 269 -7.64 2.36 -22.52
C ASP A 269 -7.19 3.46 -23.49
N TRP A 270 -6.03 4.07 -23.25
CA TRP A 270 -5.46 5.14 -24.07
C TRP A 270 -4.35 4.64 -25.00
N MET A 271 -4.06 3.34 -24.96
CA MET A 271 -2.95 2.74 -25.66
C MET A 271 -3.40 1.57 -26.53
N PRO A 272 -2.82 1.39 -27.73
CA PRO A 272 -3.05 0.17 -28.49
C PRO A 272 -2.38 -1.02 -27.76
N PRO A 273 -2.95 -2.24 -27.82
CA PRO A 273 -2.46 -3.40 -27.07
C PRO A 273 -0.97 -3.71 -27.29
N GLU A 274 -0.44 -3.45 -28.49
CA GLU A 274 0.96 -3.71 -28.84
C GLU A 274 1.95 -2.85 -28.04
N ARG A 275 1.50 -1.69 -27.52
CA ARG A 275 2.32 -0.81 -26.68
C ARG A 275 2.27 -1.18 -25.19
N MET A 276 1.43 -2.13 -24.79
CA MET A 276 1.37 -2.62 -23.41
C MET A 276 2.52 -3.58 -23.07
N GLY A 277 3.26 -4.07 -24.07
CA GLY A 277 4.43 -4.94 -23.86
C GLY A 277 4.13 -6.24 -23.09
N ARG A 278 2.85 -6.64 -23.03
CA ARG A 278 2.39 -7.89 -22.41
C ARG A 278 2.49 -9.04 -23.41
#